data_AF-A0A2W1L6A7-F1
#
_entry.id   AF-A0A2W1L6A7-F1
#
_cell.length_a   1.000
_cell.length_b   1.000
_cell.length_c   1.000
_cell.angle_alpha   90.00
_cell.angle_beta   90.00
_cell.angle_gamma   90.00
#
_symmetry.space_group_name_H-M   'P 1'
#
loop_
_entity.id
_entity.type
_entity.pdbx_description
1 polymer ?
#
loop_
_entity_poly.entity_id
_entity_poly.type
_entity_poly.pdbx_seq_one_letter_code
_entity_poly.pdbx_strand_id
1 'polypeptide(L)'
;MPEGLVASIIKAESNYNPNAKSGAGAMGMMQLMPGTAAGLGVKNPYDPAQNINGGTKYISQMYQKYGDYQLALAAYNWGPGNVDKAIKKYGKNWAAISAHAPKETQNYVTKVMKNWG
;
A
#
# COMPACT_ATOMS: atom_id res chain seq x y z
N MET A 1 -4.82 2.93 -13.82
CA MET A 1 -3.84 3.40 -12.81
C MET A 1 -2.95 4.44 -13.46
N PRO A 2 -2.56 5.52 -12.79
CA PRO A 2 -1.63 6.51 -13.31
C PRO A 2 -0.26 5.88 -13.54
N GLU A 3 0.44 6.40 -14.54
CA GLU A 3 1.84 6.05 -14.78
C GLU A 3 2.70 6.42 -13.55
N GLY A 4 3.74 5.63 -13.29
CA GLY A 4 4.69 5.87 -12.20
C GLY A 4 4.26 5.37 -10.82
N LEU A 5 2.96 5.34 -10.48
CA LEU A 5 2.51 5.04 -9.10
C LEU A 5 3.05 3.69 -8.57
N VAL A 6 2.95 2.63 -9.39
CA VAL A 6 3.40 1.29 -8.98
C VAL A 6 4.91 1.27 -8.71
N ALA A 7 5.70 1.95 -9.54
CA ALA A 7 7.14 2.08 -9.33
C ALA A 7 7.46 2.87 -8.05
N SER A 8 6.72 3.94 -7.76
CA SER A 8 6.85 4.73 -6.53
C SER A 8 6.50 3.92 -5.28
N ILE A 9 5.51 3.03 -5.35
CA ILE A 9 5.18 2.07 -4.29
C ILE A 9 6.31 1.07 -4.10
N ILE A 10 6.79 0.40 -5.16
CA ILE A 10 7.90 -0.57 -5.07
C ILE A 10 9.15 0.08 -4.45
N LYS A 11 9.48 1.31 -4.87
CA LYS A 11 10.59 2.07 -4.31
C LYS A 11 10.38 2.37 -2.82
N ALA A 12 9.15 2.66 -2.41
CA ALA A 12 8.82 2.90 -1.01
C ALA A 12 8.91 1.64 -0.16
N GLU A 13 8.43 0.51 -0.67
CA GLU A 13 8.27 -0.76 0.03
C GLU A 13 9.57 -1.54 0.17
N SER A 14 10.29 -1.76 -0.94
CA SER A 14 11.47 -2.64 -0.93
C SER A 14 12.71 -2.04 -1.56
N ASN A 15 12.61 -0.82 -2.12
CA ASN A 15 13.64 -0.25 -2.99
C ASN A 15 14.03 -1.23 -4.11
N TYR A 16 13.03 -1.86 -4.75
CA TYR A 16 13.19 -2.84 -5.82
C TYR A 16 13.87 -4.17 -5.43
N ASN A 17 14.01 -4.47 -4.14
CA ASN A 17 14.51 -5.77 -3.70
C ASN A 17 13.39 -6.83 -3.77
N PRO A 18 13.50 -7.88 -4.62
CA PRO A 18 12.51 -8.95 -4.70
C PRO A 18 12.52 -9.90 -3.50
N ASN A 19 13.61 -9.94 -2.74
CA ASN A 19 13.79 -10.83 -1.59
C ASN A 19 13.49 -10.13 -0.26
N ALA A 20 12.97 -8.91 -0.29
CA ALA A 20 12.69 -8.14 0.92
C ALA A 20 11.65 -8.85 1.81
N LYS A 21 11.93 -8.89 3.11
CA LYS A 21 11.01 -9.37 4.14
C LYS A 21 11.02 -8.41 5.32
N SER A 22 9.87 -7.83 5.67
CA SER A 22 9.77 -6.97 6.86
C SER A 22 9.78 -7.79 8.16
N GLY A 23 10.02 -7.12 9.29
CA GLY A 23 9.92 -7.77 10.61
C GLY A 23 8.52 -8.30 10.93
N ALA A 24 7.47 -7.70 10.34
CA ALA A 24 6.09 -8.18 10.45
C ALA A 24 5.75 -9.30 9.44
N GLY A 25 6.65 -9.63 8.52
CA GLY A 25 6.49 -10.70 7.55
C GLY A 25 5.91 -10.30 6.19
N ALA A 26 5.88 -9.01 5.85
CA ALA A 26 5.55 -8.55 4.51
C ALA A 26 6.64 -8.98 3.51
N MET A 27 6.28 -9.34 2.27
CA MET A 27 7.19 -10.04 1.34
C MET A 27 7.23 -9.43 -0.06
N GLY A 28 8.43 -9.43 -0.65
CA GLY A 28 8.65 -9.10 -2.06
C GLY A 28 8.70 -7.61 -2.36
N MET A 29 8.69 -7.27 -3.66
CA MET A 29 8.89 -5.90 -4.14
C MET A 29 7.84 -4.89 -3.64
N MET A 30 6.59 -5.33 -3.50
CA MET A 30 5.46 -4.54 -3.04
C MET A 30 5.02 -4.90 -1.61
N GLN A 31 5.87 -5.65 -0.88
CA GLN A 31 5.69 -5.99 0.54
C GLN A 31 4.27 -6.46 0.89
N LEU A 32 3.79 -7.51 0.22
CA LEU A 32 2.49 -8.09 0.52
C LEU A 32 2.56 -8.92 1.81
N MET A 33 1.61 -8.70 2.72
CA MET A 33 1.40 -9.59 3.87
C MET A 33 0.97 -10.99 3.39
N PRO A 34 1.31 -12.08 4.09
CA PRO A 34 1.02 -13.45 3.65
C PRO A 34 -0.47 -13.68 3.33
N GLY A 35 -1.37 -13.23 4.21
CA GLY A 35 -2.82 -13.36 3.98
C GLY A 35 -3.32 -12.56 2.77
N THR A 36 -2.77 -11.36 2.57
CA THR A 36 -3.09 -10.51 1.41
C THR A 36 -2.59 -11.16 0.11
N ALA A 37 -1.35 -11.64 0.08
CA ALA A 37 -0.78 -12.36 -1.06
C ALA A 37 -1.64 -13.58 -1.44
N ALA A 38 -2.03 -14.40 -0.45
CA ALA A 38 -2.91 -15.55 -0.66
C ALA A 38 -4.26 -15.14 -1.24
N GLY A 39 -4.93 -14.12 -0.68
CA GLY A 39 -6.20 -13.61 -1.18
C GLY A 39 -6.14 -13.01 -2.59
N LEU A 40 -4.95 -12.61 -3.04
CA LEU A 40 -4.71 -12.08 -4.38
C LEU A 40 -4.27 -13.15 -5.39
N GLY A 41 -4.06 -14.40 -4.95
CA GLY A 41 -3.59 -15.50 -5.79
C GLY A 41 -2.08 -15.50 -6.05
N VAL A 42 -1.30 -14.77 -5.25
CA VAL A 42 0.17 -14.77 -5.31
C VAL A 42 0.69 -16.04 -4.65
N LYS A 43 1.24 -16.97 -5.45
CA LYS A 43 1.76 -18.26 -4.96
C LYS A 43 3.19 -18.14 -4.45
N ASN A 44 4.02 -17.37 -5.17
CA ASN A 44 5.37 -17.03 -4.74
C ASN A 44 5.50 -15.51 -4.59
N PRO A 45 5.49 -14.96 -3.37
CA PRO A 45 5.60 -13.53 -3.15
C PRO A 45 7.00 -12.96 -3.43
N TYR A 46 8.03 -13.81 -3.61
CA TYR A 46 9.37 -13.40 -4.02
C TYR A 46 9.57 -13.42 -5.54
N ASP A 47 8.62 -13.97 -6.30
CA ASP A 47 8.58 -13.82 -7.75
C ASP A 47 8.13 -12.37 -8.10
N PRO A 48 8.97 -11.56 -8.77
CA PRO A 48 8.66 -10.16 -9.03
C PRO A 48 7.34 -9.97 -9.79
N ALA A 49 7.09 -10.80 -10.81
CA ALA A 49 5.90 -10.65 -11.65
C ALA A 49 4.62 -10.91 -10.84
N GLN A 50 4.57 -12.01 -10.07
CA GLN A 50 3.44 -12.30 -9.21
C GLN A 50 3.24 -11.23 -8.13
N ASN A 51 4.32 -10.79 -7.48
CA ASN A 51 4.23 -9.80 -6.41
C ASN A 51 3.76 -8.43 -6.93
N ILE A 52 4.28 -7.99 -8.08
CA ILE A 52 3.87 -6.74 -8.73
C ILE A 52 2.42 -6.81 -9.19
N ASN A 53 2.00 -7.91 -9.82
CA ASN A 53 0.62 -8.09 -10.26
C ASN A 53 -0.34 -8.10 -9.06
N GLY A 54 0.00 -8.82 -7.99
CA GLY A 54 -0.76 -8.84 -6.75
C GLY A 54 -0.88 -7.47 -6.10
N GLY A 55 0.24 -6.78 -5.88
CA GLY A 55 0.26 -5.44 -5.29
C GLY A 55 -0.46 -4.39 -6.14
N THR A 56 -0.32 -4.45 -7.46
CA THR A 56 -1.05 -3.58 -8.39
C THR A 56 -2.56 -3.81 -8.31
N LYS A 57 -3.01 -5.07 -8.23
CA LYS A 57 -4.42 -5.40 -8.00
C LYS A 57 -4.89 -4.85 -6.65
N TYR A 58 -4.10 -4.99 -5.60
CA TYR A 58 -4.46 -4.54 -4.27
C TYR A 58 -4.59 -3.01 -4.18
N ILE A 59 -3.63 -2.24 -4.69
CA ILE A 59 -3.74 -0.78 -4.71
C ILE A 59 -4.92 -0.30 -5.58
N SER A 60 -5.22 -1.01 -6.68
CA SER A 60 -6.39 -0.72 -7.51
C SER A 60 -7.70 -0.94 -6.74
N GLN A 61 -7.82 -2.02 -5.94
CA GLN A 61 -8.96 -2.25 -5.07
C GLN A 61 -9.11 -1.16 -4.01
N MET A 62 -7.99 -0.69 -3.42
CA MET A 62 -8.02 0.40 -2.45
C MET A 62 -8.48 1.71 -3.10
N TYR A 63 -8.01 2.02 -4.31
CA TYR A 63 -8.47 3.20 -5.04
C TYR A 63 -9.96 3.10 -5.40
N GLN A 64 -10.45 1.94 -5.86
CA GLN A 64 -11.88 1.73 -6.12
C GLN A 64 -12.74 1.95 -4.88
N LYS A 65 -12.24 1.56 -3.69
CA LYS A 65 -12.95 1.73 -2.42
C LYS A 65 -12.99 3.18 -1.95
N TYR A 66 -11.87 3.91 -2.06
CA TYR A 66 -11.72 5.22 -1.43
C TYR A 66 -11.87 6.42 -2.39
N GLY A 67 -11.62 6.22 -3.69
CA GLY A 67 -11.64 7.28 -4.71
C GLY A 67 -10.50 8.30 -4.59
N ASP A 68 -9.56 8.08 -3.66
CA ASP A 68 -8.49 9.00 -3.29
C ASP A 68 -7.19 8.20 -3.15
N TYR A 69 -6.13 8.62 -3.84
CA TYR A 69 -4.86 7.90 -3.84
C TYR A 69 -4.13 7.95 -2.50
N GLN A 70 -4.23 9.04 -1.74
CA GLN A 70 -3.60 9.13 -0.43
C GLN A 70 -4.31 8.20 0.57
N LEU A 71 -5.64 8.12 0.53
CA LEU A 71 -6.40 7.12 1.30
C LEU A 71 -6.12 5.70 0.85
N ALA A 72 -5.97 5.46 -0.46
CA ALA A 72 -5.64 4.14 -0.99
C ALA A 72 -4.25 3.67 -0.53
N LEU A 73 -3.25 4.56 -0.57
CA LEU A 73 -1.90 4.30 -0.06
C LEU A 73 -1.90 4.08 1.45
N ALA A 74 -2.65 4.89 2.20
CA ALA A 74 -2.82 4.69 3.64
C ALA A 74 -3.44 3.32 3.93
N ALA A 75 -4.47 2.90 3.19
CA ALA A 75 -5.10 1.60 3.36
C ALA A 75 -4.20 0.43 2.93
N TYR A 76 -3.35 0.65 1.93
CA TYR A 76 -2.35 -0.33 1.51
C TYR A 76 -1.38 -0.67 2.65
N ASN A 77 -0.88 0.35 3.37
CA ASN A 77 0.11 0.19 4.44
C ASN A 77 -0.52 -0.08 5.83
N TRP A 78 -1.57 0.67 6.21
CA TRP A 78 -2.20 0.60 7.53
C TRP A 78 -3.37 -0.39 7.60
N GLY A 79 -3.81 -0.90 6.46
CA GLY A 79 -4.96 -1.77 6.33
C GLY A 79 -6.28 -1.00 6.19
N PRO A 80 -7.19 -1.45 5.30
CA PRO A 80 -8.43 -0.74 4.99
C PRO A 80 -9.38 -0.62 6.19
N GLY A 81 -9.42 -1.60 7.09
CA GLY A 81 -10.29 -1.55 8.27
C GLY A 81 -9.93 -0.42 9.25
N ASN A 82 -8.65 -0.04 9.31
CA ASN A 82 -8.22 1.08 10.13
C ASN A 82 -8.54 2.42 9.48
N VAL A 83 -8.33 2.52 8.17
CA VAL A 83 -8.74 3.71 7.38
C VAL A 83 -10.25 3.93 7.45
N ASP A 84 -11.06 2.87 7.35
CA ASP A 84 -12.52 2.97 7.47
C ASP A 84 -12.95 3.52 8.84
N LYS A 85 -12.35 3.04 9.92
CA LYS A 85 -12.60 3.53 11.28
C LYS A 85 -12.22 5.01 11.41
N ALA A 86 -11.08 5.41 10.84
CA ALA A 86 -10.62 6.79 10.86
C ALA A 86 -11.57 7.70 10.06
N ILE A 87 -11.98 7.28 8.86
CA ILE A 87 -12.94 8.02 8.02
C ILE A 87 -14.25 8.25 8.75
N LYS A 88 -14.79 7.20 9.39
CA LYS A 88 -16.04 7.30 10.16
C LYS A 88 -15.96 8.33 11.29
N LYS A 89 -14.78 8.53 11.88
CA LYS A 89 -14.59 9.39 13.05
C LYS A 89 -14.14 10.81 12.71
N TYR A 90 -13.34 10.98 11.66
CA TYR A 90 -12.60 12.23 11.42
C TYR A 90 -12.88 12.87 10.05
N GLY A 91 -13.38 12.11 9.06
CA GLY A 91 -13.73 12.64 7.73
C GLY A 91 -13.17 11.82 6.57
N LYS A 92 -13.71 12.04 5.35
CA LYS A 92 -13.50 11.18 4.18
C LYS A 92 -12.40 11.65 3.22
N ASN A 93 -11.28 12.16 3.74
CA ASN A 93 -10.09 12.47 2.94
C ASN A 93 -8.81 12.32 3.78
N TRP A 94 -7.65 12.27 3.12
CA TRP A 94 -6.38 12.07 3.81
C TRP A 94 -6.04 13.22 4.77
N ALA A 95 -6.29 14.47 4.39
CA ALA A 95 -6.04 15.63 5.25
C ALA A 95 -6.76 15.49 6.61
N ALA A 96 -8.00 15.02 6.60
CA ALA A 96 -8.82 14.82 7.80
C ALA A 96 -8.32 13.68 8.71
N ILE A 97 -7.81 12.58 8.13
CA ILE A 97 -7.43 11.39 8.93
C ILE A 97 -5.94 11.29 9.24
N SER A 98 -5.08 12.00 8.49
CA SER A 98 -3.62 11.80 8.50
C SER A 98 -2.98 11.95 9.88
N ALA A 99 -3.43 12.91 10.68
CA ALA A 99 -2.93 13.14 12.04
C ALA A 99 -3.22 11.98 13.01
N HIS A 100 -4.16 11.09 12.67
CA HIS A 100 -4.57 9.93 13.45
C HIS A 100 -4.03 8.61 12.91
N ALA A 101 -3.37 8.61 11.74
CA ALA A 101 -2.69 7.44 11.21
C ALA A 101 -1.34 7.23 11.92
N PRO A 102 -0.82 5.98 12.01
CA PRO A 102 0.51 5.70 12.52
C PRO A 102 1.58 6.54 11.81
N LYS A 103 2.65 6.89 12.52
CA LYS A 103 3.72 7.71 11.94
C LYS A 103 4.37 7.04 10.73
N GLU A 104 4.49 5.71 10.77
CA GLU A 104 4.93 4.90 9.64
C GLU A 104 4.06 5.12 8.40
N THR A 105 2.74 5.07 8.53
CA THR A 105 1.79 5.28 7.43
C THR A 105 1.85 6.71 6.89
N GLN A 106 1.96 7.71 7.76
CA GLN A 106 2.14 9.10 7.33
C GLN A 106 3.40 9.26 6.47
N ASN A 107 4.51 8.68 6.93
CA ASN A 107 5.78 8.69 6.22
C ASN A 107 5.70 7.90 4.91
N TYR A 108 5.01 6.75 4.91
CA TYR A 108 4.79 5.93 3.72
C TYR A 108 4.04 6.69 2.63
N VAL A 109 2.88 7.28 2.96
CA VAL A 109 2.09 8.09 2.01
C VAL A 109 2.95 9.24 1.47
N THR A 110 3.66 9.94 2.34
CA THR A 110 4.56 11.04 1.94
C THR A 110 5.67 10.57 1.00
N LYS A 111 6.31 9.43 1.30
CA LYS A 111 7.40 8.84 0.51
C LYS A 111 6.92 8.43 -0.88
N VAL A 112 5.76 7.78 -0.99
CA VAL A 112 5.19 7.38 -2.28
C VAL A 112 4.81 8.61 -3.10
N MET A 113 4.10 9.57 -2.51
CA MET A 113 3.69 10.80 -3.21
C MET A 113 4.89 11.60 -3.72
N LYS A 114 5.97 11.70 -2.92
CA LYS A 114 7.23 12.35 -3.35
C LYS A 114 7.93 11.62 -4.48
N ASN A 115 7.84 10.29 -4.54
CA ASN A 115 8.44 9.49 -5.60
C ASN A 115 7.58 9.41 -6.87
N TRP A 116 6.31 9.83 -6.80
CA TRP A 116 5.36 9.78 -7.92
C TRP A 116 5.27 11.11 -8.67
N GLY A 117 5.50 12.22 -7.98
CA GLY A 117 5.60 13.57 -8.55
C GLY A 117 6.92 13.84 -9.27
#